data_AF-A0A7Y7XUE1-F1
#
_entry.id   AF-A0A7Y7XUE1-F1
#
_cell.length_a   1.000
_cell.length_b   1.000
_cell.length_c   1.000
_cell.angle_alpha   90.00
_cell.angle_beta   90.00
_cell.angle_gamma   90.00
#
_symmetry.space_group_name_H-M   'P 1'
#
loop_
_entity.id
_entity.type
_entity.pdbx_description
1 polymer ?
#
loop_
_entity_poly.entity_id
_entity_poly.type
_entity_poly.pdbx_seq_one_letter_code
_entity_poly.pdbx_strand_id
1 'polypeptide(L)'
;MTMIDSDLLKPYLAARDSARAAWRLTVASLSKTPKEALEEGFRAVRIAERAYYRCCEDLCNVVRSEMERAEDEVAVRGRFVDGSL
;
A
#
# COMPACT_ATOMS: atom_id res chain seq x y z
N MET A 1 19.76 -13.56 -6.31
CA MET A 1 18.56 -13.07 -5.60
C MET A 1 18.43 -11.59 -5.92
N THR A 2 17.51 -11.21 -6.80
CA THR A 2 17.19 -9.79 -7.02
C THR A 2 16.45 -9.29 -5.79
N MET A 3 17.01 -8.26 -5.14
CA MET A 3 16.49 -7.72 -3.90
C MET A 3 15.67 -6.48 -4.25
N ILE A 4 14.36 -6.53 -3.96
CA ILE A 4 13.50 -5.34 -4.06
C ILE A 4 14.06 -4.28 -3.11
N ASP A 5 14.20 -3.05 -3.60
CA ASP A 5 14.68 -1.95 -2.76
C ASP A 5 13.62 -1.58 -1.73
N SER A 6 13.88 -1.98 -0.48
CA SER A 6 12.96 -1.73 0.63
C SER A 6 12.78 -0.24 0.93
N ASP A 7 13.75 0.61 0.56
CA ASP A 7 13.67 2.05 0.80
C ASP A 7 12.59 2.71 -0.06
N LEU A 8 12.35 2.18 -1.26
CA LEU A 8 11.27 2.63 -2.14
C LEU A 8 9.88 2.30 -1.58
N LEU A 9 9.76 1.25 -0.74
CA LEU A 9 8.50 0.83 -0.14
C LEU A 9 8.14 1.61 1.13
N LYS A 10 9.13 2.19 1.82
CA LYS A 10 8.95 2.93 3.09
C LYS A 10 7.83 3.96 3.06
N PRO A 11 7.72 4.89 2.08
CA PRO A 11 6.65 5.88 2.08
C PRO A 11 5.26 5.24 1.96
N TYR A 12 5.11 4.19 1.15
CA TYR A 12 3.84 3.48 0.96
C TYR A 12 3.42 2.69 2.21
N LEU A 13 4.38 2.05 2.88
CA LEU A 13 4.16 1.38 4.16
C LEU A 13 3.72 2.37 5.24
N ALA A 14 4.39 3.53 5.35
CA ALA A 14 4.02 4.58 6.29
C ALA A 14 2.61 5.15 6.01
N ALA A 15 2.28 5.39 4.74
CA ALA A 15 0.96 5.86 4.34
C ALA A 15 -0.14 4.84 4.69
N ARG A 16 0.09 3.55 4.39
CA ARG A 16 -0.81 2.46 4.78
C ARG A 16 -1.03 2.42 6.28
N ASP A 17 0.04 2.49 7.07
CA ASP A 17 -0.05 2.37 8.53
C ASP A 17 -0.77 3.56 9.16
N SER A 18 -0.52 4.77 8.66
CA SER A 18 -1.27 5.96 9.03
C SER A 18 -2.77 5.83 8.72
N ALA A 19 -3.11 5.41 7.49
CA ALA A 19 -4.50 5.22 7.08
C ALA A 19 -5.20 4.12 7.90
N ARG A 20 -4.49 3.04 8.22
CA ARG A 20 -5.00 1.97 9.10
C ARG A 20 -5.26 2.47 10.51
N ALA A 21 -4.35 3.26 11.08
CA ALA A 21 -4.51 3.85 12.40
C ALA A 21 -5.72 4.80 12.44
N ALA A 22 -5.86 5.66 11.42
CA ALA A 22 -7.00 6.55 11.27
C ALA A 22 -8.32 5.77 11.17
N TRP A 23 -8.41 4.75 10.33
CA TRP A 23 -9.60 3.90 10.21
C TRP A 23 -9.98 3.23 11.54
N ARG A 24 -9.01 2.64 12.24
CA ARG A 24 -9.26 2.02 13.57
C ARG A 24 -9.75 3.04 14.59
N LEU A 25 -9.19 4.24 14.60
CA LEU A 25 -9.62 5.31 15.48
C LEU A 25 -11.06 5.74 15.16
N THR A 26 -11.39 5.91 13.89
CA THR A 26 -12.74 6.28 13.45
C THR A 26 -13.77 5.21 13.84
N VAL A 27 -13.45 3.92 13.63
CA VAL A 27 -14.30 2.80 14.08
C VAL A 27 -14.49 2.82 15.59
N ALA A 28 -13.42 3.01 16.35
CA ALA A 28 -13.50 3.08 17.81
C ALA A 28 -14.38 4.25 18.29
N SER A 29 -14.35 5.37 17.58
CA SER A 29 -15.14 6.55 17.92
C SER A 29 -16.65 6.35 17.78
N LEU A 30 -17.11 5.44 16.90
CA LEU A 30 -18.54 5.14 16.71
C LEU A 30 -19.26 4.75 18.00
N SER A 31 -18.60 4.00 18.88
CA SER A 31 -19.16 3.57 20.16
C SER A 31 -19.51 4.74 21.10
N LYS A 32 -18.93 5.92 20.85
CA LYS A 32 -19.10 7.15 21.64
C LYS A 32 -19.94 8.20 20.91
N THR A 33 -20.34 7.94 19.66
CA THR A 33 -21.08 8.87 18.83
C THR A 33 -22.55 8.93 19.29
N PRO A 34 -23.13 10.13 19.52
CA PRO A 34 -24.56 10.30 19.79
C PRO A 34 -25.41 9.72 18.66
N LYS A 35 -26.63 9.24 18.96
CA LYS A 35 -27.49 8.57 17.98
C LYS A 35 -27.77 9.44 16.75
N GLU A 36 -27.90 10.74 16.96
CA GLU A 36 -28.21 11.75 15.95
C GLU A 36 -27.04 11.97 14.96
N ALA A 37 -25.83 11.55 15.32
CA ALA A 37 -24.62 11.68 14.51
C ALA A 37 -24.09 10.33 13.98
N LEU A 38 -24.79 9.22 14.23
CA LEU A 38 -24.32 7.88 13.85
C LEU A 38 -24.22 7.70 12.34
N GLU A 39 -25.15 8.26 11.56
CA GLU A 39 -25.11 8.16 10.09
C GLU A 39 -23.83 8.81 9.52
N GLU A 40 -23.48 9.99 10.01
CA GLU A 40 -22.25 10.68 9.61
C GLU A 40 -21.02 9.93 10.13
N GLY A 41 -21.08 9.35 11.33
CA GLY A 41 -20.05 8.46 11.86
C GLY A 41 -19.79 7.25 10.94
N PHE A 42 -20.84 6.54 10.50
CA PHE A 42 -20.71 5.41 9.58
C PHE A 42 -20.17 5.86 8.22
N ARG A 43 -20.55 7.05 7.75
CA ARG A 43 -19.97 7.64 6.54
C ARG A 43 -18.47 7.90 6.69
N ALA A 44 -18.05 8.47 7.81
CA ALA A 44 -16.63 8.71 8.11
C ALA A 44 -15.84 7.40 8.15
N VAL A 45 -16.40 6.33 8.72
CA VAL A 45 -15.76 4.99 8.70
C VAL A 45 -15.56 4.51 7.27
N ARG A 46 -16.59 4.58 6.40
CA ARG A 46 -16.47 4.14 5.00
C ARG A 46 -15.42 4.95 4.23
N ILE A 47 -15.29 6.25 4.51
CA ILE A 47 -14.27 7.10 3.88
C ILE A 47 -12.86 6.67 4.34
N ALA A 48 -12.66 6.49 5.64
CA ALA A 48 -11.37 6.07 6.20
C ALA A 48 -10.98 4.65 5.74
N GLU A 49 -11.95 3.75 5.66
CA GLU A 49 -11.76 2.39 5.13
C GLU A 49 -11.32 2.43 3.66
N ARG A 50 -12.01 3.20 2.81
CA ARG A 50 -11.63 3.37 1.40
C ARG A 50 -10.23 3.96 1.23
N ALA A 51 -9.86 4.92 2.09
CA ALA A 51 -8.50 5.49 2.09
C ALA A 51 -7.46 4.43 2.45
N TYR A 52 -7.72 3.60 3.47
CA TYR A 52 -6.84 2.49 3.83
C TYR A 52 -6.67 1.48 2.68
N TYR A 53 -7.76 1.06 2.04
CA TYR A 53 -7.68 0.14 0.89
C TYR A 53 -6.89 0.73 -0.29
N ARG A 54 -7.07 2.01 -0.59
CA ARG A 54 -6.27 2.69 -1.63
C ARG A 54 -4.78 2.65 -1.32
N CYS A 55 -4.37 2.93 -0.08
CA CYS A 55 -2.96 2.84 0.29
C CYS A 55 -2.41 1.40 0.15
N CYS A 56 -3.24 0.38 0.38
CA CYS A 56 -2.87 -1.01 0.12
C CYS A 56 -2.71 -1.29 -1.38
N GLU A 57 -3.61 -0.79 -2.22
CA GLU A 57 -3.50 -0.91 -3.68
C GLU A 57 -2.24 -0.23 -4.22
N ASP A 58 -1.94 0.98 -3.77
CA ASP A 58 -0.74 1.72 -4.15
C ASP A 58 0.53 0.93 -3.77
N LEU A 59 0.60 0.38 -2.55
CA LEU A 59 1.71 -0.47 -2.12
C LEU A 59 1.84 -1.71 -3.02
N CYS A 60 0.75 -2.39 -3.34
CA CYS A 60 0.76 -3.56 -4.22
C CYS A 60 1.25 -3.20 -5.63
N ASN A 61 0.85 -2.05 -6.17
CA ASN A 61 1.26 -1.61 -7.50
C ASN A 61 2.76 -1.29 -7.56
N VAL A 62 3.30 -0.68 -6.50
CA VAL A 62 4.74 -0.41 -6.40
C VAL A 62 5.52 -1.71 -6.28
N VAL A 63 5.09 -2.65 -5.43
CA VAL A 63 5.72 -3.96 -5.31
C VAL A 63 5.72 -4.70 -6.66
N ARG A 64 4.60 -4.67 -7.39
CA ARG A 64 4.51 -5.26 -8.73
C ARG A 64 5.51 -4.62 -9.70
N SER A 65 5.57 -3.29 -9.74
CA SER A 65 6.50 -2.56 -10.61
C SER A 65 7.97 -2.88 -10.28
N GLU A 66 8.28 -3.02 -8.99
CA GLU A 66 9.63 -3.39 -8.53
C GLU A 66 9.99 -4.84 -8.88
N MET A 67 9.03 -5.76 -8.85
CA MET A 67 9.21 -7.12 -9.33
C MET A 67 9.46 -7.16 -10.84
N GLU A 68 8.66 -6.44 -11.63
CA GLU A 68 8.84 -6.33 -13.08
C GLU A 68 10.23 -5.77 -13.42
N ARG A 69 10.65 -4.69 -12.74
CA ARG A 69 12.00 -4.12 -12.91
C ARG A 69 13.11 -5.13 -12.56
N ALA A 70 12.96 -5.84 -11.46
CA ALA A 70 13.91 -6.85 -11.04
C ALA A 70 14.02 -8.02 -12.03
N GLU A 71 12.90 -8.44 -12.63
CA GLU A 71 12.85 -9.46 -13.66
C GLU A 71 13.54 -9.00 -14.96
N ASP A 72 13.30 -7.77 -15.39
CA ASP A 72 13.94 -7.16 -16.56
C ASP A 72 15.46 -7.06 -16.41
N GLU A 73 15.96 -6.66 -15.23
CA GLU A 73 17.40 -6.61 -14.95
C GLU A 73 18.06 -7.99 -15.04
N VAL A 74 17.37 -9.04 -14.61
CA VAL A 74 17.84 -10.43 -14.74
C VAL A 74 17.88 -10.86 -16.21
N ALA A 75 16.83 -10.54 -16.98
CA ALA A 75 16.75 -10.88 -18.40
C ALA A 75 17.81 -10.14 -19.25
N VAL A 76 18.13 -8.90 -18.90
CA VAL A 76 19.22 -8.14 -19.54
C VAL A 76 20.58 -8.75 -19.19
N ARG A 77 20.83 -9.07 -17.91
CA ARG A 77 22.08 -9.73 -17.50
C ARG A 77 22.26 -11.09 -18.17
N GLY A 78 21.21 -11.89 -18.31
CA GLY A 78 21.27 -13.19 -19.01
C GLY A 78 21.67 -13.04 -20.49
N ARG A 79 21.15 -12.03 -21.19
CA ARG A 79 21.49 -11.77 -22.60
C ARG A 79 22.95 -11.34 -22.83
N PHE A 80 23.56 -10.61 -21.88
CA PHE A 80 24.98 -10.27 -21.99
C PHE A 80 25.91 -11.47 -21.76
N VAL A 81 25.46 -12.46 -20.97
CA VAL A 81 26.23 -13.69 -20.72
C VAL A 81 26.17 -14.64 -21.91
N ASP A 82 25.04 -14.73 -22.62
CA ASP A 82 24.87 -15.57 -23.81
C ASP A 82 25.33 -14.91 -25.14
N GLY A 83 25.59 -13.61 -25.15
CA GLY A 83 25.92 -12.83 -26.36
C GLY A 83 27.41 -12.58 -26.63
N SER A 84 28.32 -13.18 -25.86
CA SER A 84 29.77 -13.07 -26.09
C SER A 84 30.32 -14.34 -26.77
N LEU A 85 30.15 -14.45 -28.09
CA LEU A 85 30.92 -15.34 -28.98
C LEU A 85 31.23 -14.61 -30.29
#